data_AF-A0A0D6AQX0-F1
#
_entry.id   AF-A0A0D6AQX0-F1
#
_cell.length_a   1.000
_cell.length_b   1.000
_cell.length_c   1.000
_cell.angle_alpha   90.00
_cell.angle_beta   90.00
_cell.angle_gamma   90.00
#
_symmetry.space_group_name_H-M   'P 1'
#
loop_
_entity.id
_entity.type
_entity.pdbx_description
1 polymer ?
#
loop_
_entity_poly.entity_id
_entity_poly.type
_entity_poly.pdbx_seq_one_letter_code
_entity_poly.pdbx_strand_id
1 'polypeptide(L)' 'MDNAPIHRKNKIKELVENAGHQVIFLPTYSPDFNDIEHDFSALKRARMYSKEDISLDEIIRSYCDS' A
#
# COMPACT_ATOMS: atom_id res chain seq x y z
N MET A 1 -7.31 5.79 0.47
CA MET A 1 -6.17 6.48 1.13
C MET A 1 -6.49 6.66 2.60
N ASP A 2 -5.58 6.24 3.48
CA ASP A 2 -5.76 6.36 4.93
C ASP A 2 -5.69 7.83 5.41
N ASN A 3 -5.82 8.02 6.73
CA ASN A 3 -5.83 9.33 7.39
C ASN A 3 -4.48 9.72 8.01
N ALA A 4 -3.34 9.23 7.48
CA ALA A 4 -2.03 9.61 7.99
C ALA A 4 -1.86 11.15 8.04
N PRO A 5 -1.21 11.74 9.06
CA PRO A 5 -1.08 13.20 9.18
C PRO A 5 -0.40 13.89 7.99
N ILE A 6 0.42 13.14 7.24
CA ILE A 6 1.07 13.60 6.01
C ILE A 6 0.09 13.71 4.82
N HIS A 7 -1.06 13.04 4.89
CA HIS A 7 -2.10 13.05 3.86
C HIS A 7 -2.99 14.29 4.00
N ARG A 8 -2.48 15.45 3.56
CA ARG A 8 -3.21 16.72 3.56
C ARG A 8 -4.40 16.65 2.59
N LYS A 9 -5.55 16.20 3.09
CA LYS A 9 -6.74 15.85 2.29
C LYS A 9 -7.10 16.85 1.20
N ASN A 10 -7.19 18.14 1.55
CA ASN A 10 -7.57 19.19 0.60
C ASN A 10 -6.55 19.32 -0.55
N LYS A 11 -5.25 19.33 -0.23
CA LYS A 11 -4.18 19.45 -1.23
C LYS A 11 -4.12 18.21 -2.12
N ILE A 12 -4.29 17.02 -1.55
CA ILE A 12 -4.31 15.77 -2.32
C ILE A 12 -5.51 15.75 -3.26
N LYS A 13 -6.70 16.11 -2.76
CA LYS A 13 -7.91 16.17 -3.57
C LYS A 13 -7.74 17.11 -4.78
N GLU A 14 -7.24 18.32 -4.56
CA GLU A 14 -6.95 19.28 -5.63
C GLU A 14 -5.97 18.72 -6.68
N LEU A 15 -4.85 18.14 -6.24
CA LEU A 15 -3.84 17.59 -7.15
C LEU A 15 -4.39 16.41 -7.98
N VAL A 16 -5.17 15.54 -7.35
CA VAL A 16 -5.76 14.37 -7.99
C VAL A 16 -6.86 14.78 -8.99
N GLU A 17 -7.71 15.74 -8.63
CA GLU A 17 -8.75 16.27 -9.51
C GLU A 17 -8.16 17.02 -10.72
N ASN A 18 -7.11 17.83 -10.51
CA ASN A 18 -6.38 18.50 -11.60
C ASN A 18 -5.73 17.50 -12.58
N ALA A 19 -5.41 16.29 -12.11
CA ALA A 19 -4.92 15.20 -12.95
C ALA A 19 -6.03 14.35 -13.59
N GLY A 20 -7.31 14.69 -13.39
CA GLY A 20 -8.45 13.95 -13.95
C GLY A 20 -8.80 12.68 -13.18
N HIS A 21 -8.39 12.56 -11.93
CA HIS A 21 -8.62 11.41 -11.07
C HIS A 21 -9.50 11.77 -9.87
N GLN A 22 -9.88 10.75 -9.09
CA GLN A 22 -10.60 10.91 -7.83
C GLN A 22 -9.84 10.22 -6.70
N VAL A 23 -9.91 10.79 -5.49
CA VAL A 23 -9.33 10.20 -4.28
C VAL A 23 -10.43 9.81 -3.30
N ILE A 24 -10.37 8.57 -2.83
CA ILE A 24 -11.26 8.03 -1.79
C ILE A 24 -10.50 8.01 -0.47
N PHE A 25 -10.98 8.76 0.51
CA PHE A 25 -10.45 8.73 1.87
C PHE A 25 -11.20 7.68 2.70
N LEU A 26 -10.44 6.85 3.40
CA LEU A 26 -11.00 5.76 4.21
C LEU A 26 -11.50 6.30 5.56
N PRO A 27 -12.48 5.63 6.20
CA PRO A 27 -12.84 5.90 7.59
C PRO A 27 -11.65 5.68 8.53
N THR A 28 -11.68 6.33 9.70
CA THR A 28 -10.61 6.22 10.70
C THR A 28 -10.53 4.79 11.24
N TYR A 29 -9.31 4.27 11.38
CA TYR A 29 -9.03 2.91 11.86
C TYR A 29 -9.68 1.80 11.02
N SER A 30 -9.77 1.98 9.70
CA SER A 30 -10.28 0.97 8.77
C SER A 30 -9.16 0.41 7.85
N PRO A 31 -8.16 -0.28 8.42
CA PRO A 31 -7.10 -0.90 7.60
C PRO A 31 -7.66 -1.95 6.64
N ASP A 32 -8.76 -2.62 7.01
CA ASP A 32 -9.44 -3.62 6.17
C ASP A 32 -10.01 -3.06 4.86
N PHE A 33 -10.13 -1.72 4.73
CA PHE A 33 -10.55 -1.06 3.49
C PHE A 33 -9.38 -0.57 2.64
N ASN A 34 -8.14 -0.88 3.03
CA ASN A 34 -6.95 -0.54 2.28
C ASN A 34 -6.32 -1.82 1.71
N ASP A 35 -6.68 -2.19 0.48
CA ASP A 35 -6.30 -3.47 -0.14
C ASP A 35 -4.79 -3.77 -0.07
N ILE A 36 -3.94 -2.73 -0.15
CA ILE A 36 -2.47 -2.86 -0.04
C ILE A 36 -1.99 -3.44 1.30
N GLU A 37 -2.80 -3.36 2.37
CA GLU A 37 -2.46 -3.96 3.67
C GLU A 37 -2.41 -5.49 3.57
N HIS A 38 -3.27 -6.11 2.75
CA HIS A 38 -3.22 -7.54 2.48
C HIS A 38 -1.94 -7.91 1.74
N ASP A 39 -1.56 -7.13 0.73
CA ASP A 39 -0.31 -7.33 -0.01
C ASP A 39 0.92 -7.20 0.91
N PHE A 40 0.96 -6.17 1.75
CA PHE A 40 2.05 -6.01 2.71
C PHE A 40 2.10 -7.15 3.73
N SER A 41 0.95 -7.66 4.18
CA SER A 41 0.90 -8.83 5.06
C SER A 41 1.50 -10.07 4.39
N ALA A 42 1.15 -10.32 3.12
CA ALA A 42 1.67 -11.42 2.33
C ALA A 42 3.18 -11.29 2.09
N LEU A 43 3.65 -10.11 1.69
CA LEU A 43 5.08 -9.82 1.46
C LEU A 43 5.92 -9.97 2.75
N LYS A 44 5.43 -9.46 3.89
CA LYS A 44 6.09 -9.66 5.19
C LYS A 44 6.20 -11.13 5.55
N ARG A 45 5.13 -11.90 5.31
CA ARG A 45 5.13 -13.35 5.53
C ARG A 45 6.13 -14.05 4.61
N ALA A 46 6.18 -13.69 3.32
CA ALA A 46 7.14 -14.24 2.37
C ALA A 46 8.59 -13.97 2.80
N ARG A 47 8.90 -12.74 3.25
CA ARG A 47 10.21 -12.37 3.79
C ARG A 47 10.56 -13.12 5.07
N MET A 48 9.61 -13.33 5.96
CA MET A 48 9.86 -14.02 7.23
C MET A 48 10.26 -15.49 7.04
N TYR A 49 9.80 -16.12 5.96
CA TYR A 49 10.08 -17.53 5.64
C TYR A 49 11.09 -17.71 4.49
N SER A 50 11.61 -16.62 3.92
CA SER A 50 12.66 -16.69 2.89
C SER A 50 14.02 -17.06 3.51
N LYS A 51 14.91 -17.66 2.71
CA LYS A 51 16.30 -17.85 3.11
C LYS A 51 17.00 -16.49 3.25
N GLU A 52 18.02 -16.43 4.11
CA GLU A 52 18.73 -15.18 4.45
C GLU A 52 19.42 -14.52 3.25
N ASP A 53 19.83 -15.30 2.25
CA ASP A 53 20.51 -14.87 1.03
C ASP A 53 19.57 -14.31 -0.04
N ILE A 54 18.25 -14.44 0.14
CA ILE A 54 17.27 -13.95 -0.84
C ILE A 54 17.10 -12.44 -0.68
N SER A 55 17.24 -11.72 -1.79
CA SER A 55 17.02 -10.28 -1.83
C SER A 55 15.54 -9.89 -1.68
N LEU A 56 15.29 -8.67 -1.24
CA LEU A 56 13.92 -8.16 -1.14
C LEU A 56 13.26 -8.06 -2.52
N ASP A 57 14.02 -7.66 -3.55
CA ASP A 57 13.57 -7.59 -4.94
C ASP A 57 13.11 -8.95 -5.46
N GLU A 58 13.81 -10.03 -5.13
CA GLU A 58 13.46 -11.37 -5.57
C GLU A 58 12.18 -11.89 -4.89
N ILE A 59 11.98 -11.56 -3.62
CA ILE A 59 10.71 -11.84 -2.92
C ILE A 59 9.55 -11.08 -3.57
N ILE A 60 9.74 -9.80 -3.88
CA ILE A 60 8.72 -8.96 -4.50
C ILE A 60 8.37 -9.49 -5.90
N ARG A 61 9.37 -9.83 -6.73
CA ARG A 61 9.13 -10.42 -8.06
C ARG A 61 8.31 -11.71 -7.96
N SER A 62 8.72 -12.62 -7.09
CA SER A 62 8.01 -13.88 -6.86
C SER A 62 6.56 -13.67 -6.44
N TYR A 63 6.29 -12.70 -5.56
CA TYR A 63 4.93 -12.32 -5.17
C TYR A 63 4.10 -11.77 -6.33
N CYS A 64 4.69 -10.92 -7.18
CA CYS A 64 4.01 -10.30 -8.32
C CYS A 64 3.78 -11.26 -9.50
N ASP A 65 4.58 -12.31 -9.62
CA ASP A 65 4.48 -13.33 -10.68
C ASP A 65 3.50 -14.48 -10.31
N SER A 66 2.97 -14.48 -9.09
CA SER A 66 2.04 -15.48 -8.53
C SER A 66 0.58 -15.20 -8.90
#